data_AF-A0A0D6DWC4-F1
#
_entry.id   AF-A0A0D6DWC4-F1
#
_cell.length_a   1.000
_cell.length_b   1.000
_cell.length_c   1.000
_cell.angle_alpha   90.00
_cell.angle_beta   90.00
_cell.angle_gamma   90.00
#
_symmetry.space_group_name_H-M   'P 1'
#
loop_
_entity.id
_entity.type
_entity.pdbx_description
1 polymer ?
#
loop_
_entity_poly.entity_id
_entity_poly.type
_entity_poly.pdbx_seq_one_letter_code
_entity_poly.pdbx_strand_id
1 'polypeptide(L)'
;MFHYLFKHQIKTDEDYKRYHLVWFPLMIVLAIGFVLVAIKASGRTAAIYGFVTGITIPLVCYGIWFFVLLTNPKRLRAARLKLTDERRKLVEQELWSHVGQVMTFLLAVALLYTALWKPILLDSTQLTIVFYLIFMYKIFKTRK
;
A
#
# COMPACT_ATOMS: atom_id res chain seq x y z
N MET A 1 -15.32 -7.42 -15.84
CA MET A 1 -14.26 -7.69 -14.84
C MET A 1 -13.81 -6.45 -14.06
N PHE A 2 -13.58 -5.30 -14.70
CA PHE A 2 -13.11 -4.07 -14.03
C PHE A 2 -14.07 -3.46 -12.98
N HIS A 3 -15.38 -3.77 -13.07
CA HIS A 3 -16.40 -3.38 -12.09
C HIS A 3 -15.97 -3.73 -10.65
N TYR A 4 -15.43 -4.93 -10.46
CA TYR A 4 -15.06 -5.39 -9.11
C TYR A 4 -13.84 -4.69 -8.53
N LEU A 5 -13.03 -3.95 -9.29
CA LEU A 5 -11.86 -3.21 -8.75
C LEU A 5 -12.26 -2.05 -7.83
N PHE A 6 -13.48 -1.55 -7.96
CA PHE A 6 -13.95 -0.40 -7.19
C PHE A 6 -14.73 -0.84 -5.96
N LYS A 7 -14.18 -0.54 -4.78
CA LYS A 7 -14.75 -0.88 -3.45
C LYS A 7 -16.24 -0.48 -3.28
N HIS A 8 -16.70 0.55 -3.98
CA HIS A 8 -18.05 1.12 -3.95
C HIS A 8 -19.13 0.17 -4.49
N GLN A 9 -18.74 -0.87 -5.23
CA GLN A 9 -19.67 -1.82 -5.86
C GLN A 9 -19.82 -3.13 -5.07
N ILE A 10 -19.15 -3.23 -3.92
CA ILE A 10 -19.21 -4.39 -3.04
C ILE A 10 -20.46 -4.28 -2.16
N LYS A 11 -21.52 -5.02 -2.51
CA LYS A 11 -22.76 -5.07 -1.72
C LYS A 11 -22.96 -6.42 -1.04
N THR A 12 -22.53 -7.51 -1.68
CA THR A 12 -22.67 -8.88 -1.15
C THR A 12 -21.34 -9.48 -0.71
N ASP A 13 -21.41 -10.59 0.04
CA ASP A 13 -20.22 -11.37 0.41
C ASP A 13 -19.53 -12.00 -0.83
N GLU A 14 -20.31 -12.35 -1.85
CA GLU A 14 -19.76 -12.85 -3.11
C GLU A 14 -19.02 -11.77 -3.91
N ASP A 15 -19.54 -10.53 -3.92
CA ASP A 15 -18.86 -9.41 -4.57
C ASP A 15 -17.51 -9.12 -3.90
N TYR A 16 -17.47 -9.21 -2.57
CA TYR A 16 -16.26 -9.01 -1.78
C TYR A 16 -15.20 -10.08 -2.08
N LYS A 17 -15.64 -11.34 -2.25
CA LYS A 17 -14.82 -12.46 -2.68
C LYS A 17 -14.28 -12.26 -4.10
N ARG A 18 -15.13 -11.87 -5.05
CA ARG A 18 -14.74 -11.59 -6.45
C ARG A 18 -13.76 -10.42 -6.55
N TYR A 19 -13.96 -9.35 -5.78
CA TYR A 19 -13.01 -8.24 -5.70
C TYR A 19 -11.62 -8.71 -5.31
N HIS A 20 -11.49 -9.47 -4.22
CA HIS A 20 -10.17 -9.94 -3.78
C HIS A 20 -9.55 -10.96 -4.74
N LEU A 21 -10.36 -11.80 -5.41
CA LEU A 21 -9.88 -12.73 -6.44
C LEU A 21 -9.32 -12.01 -7.67
N VAL A 22 -9.79 -10.81 -8.00
CA VAL A 22 -9.23 -9.99 -9.09
C VAL A 22 -8.06 -9.15 -8.58
N TRP A 23 -8.17 -8.61 -7.36
CA TRP A 23 -7.18 -7.70 -6.79
C TRP A 23 -5.87 -8.40 -6.39
N PHE A 24 -5.95 -9.62 -5.87
CA PHE A 24 -4.77 -10.36 -5.41
C PHE A 24 -3.82 -10.74 -6.56
N PRO A 25 -4.26 -11.30 -7.70
CA PRO A 25 -3.40 -11.51 -8.86
C PRO A 25 -2.82 -10.21 -9.41
N LEU A 26 -3.62 -9.13 -9.44
CA LEU A 26 -3.16 -7.82 -9.90
C LEU A 26 -2.01 -7.29 -9.02
N MET A 27 -2.12 -7.42 -7.69
CA MET A 27 -1.04 -7.10 -6.75
C MET A 27 0.22 -7.91 -7.02
N ILE A 28 0.11 -9.22 -7.31
CA ILE A 28 1.26 -10.07 -7.63
C ILE A 28 1.94 -9.58 -8.91
N VAL A 29 1.17 -9.31 -9.98
CA VAL A 29 1.71 -8.82 -11.25
C VAL A 29 2.41 -7.46 -11.07
N LEU A 30 1.82 -6.54 -10.32
CA LEU A 30 2.44 -5.25 -10.02
C LEU A 30 3.71 -5.40 -9.19
N ALA A 31 3.72 -6.28 -8.19
CA ALA A 31 4.91 -6.57 -7.38
C ALA A 31 6.05 -7.13 -8.24
N ILE A 32 5.76 -8.09 -9.12
CA ILE A 32 6.74 -8.65 -10.06
C ILE A 32 7.25 -7.56 -11.00
N GLY A 33 6.34 -6.77 -11.60
CA GLY A 33 6.71 -5.67 -12.49
C GLY A 33 7.64 -4.66 -11.81
N PHE A 34 7.34 -4.28 -10.57
CA PHE A 34 8.18 -3.39 -9.79
C PHE A 34 9.56 -3.98 -9.52
N VAL A 35 9.65 -5.26 -9.14
CA VAL A 35 10.93 -5.95 -8.92
C VAL A 35 11.76 -6.00 -10.20
N LEU A 36 11.15 -6.30 -11.35
CA LEU A 36 11.84 -6.32 -12.64
C LEU A 36 12.39 -4.94 -13.02
N VAL A 37 11.61 -3.88 -12.80
CA VAL A 37 12.05 -2.50 -13.02
C VAL A 37 13.21 -2.14 -12.08
N ALA A 38 13.11 -2.50 -10.80
CA ALA A 38 14.17 -2.24 -9.82
C ALA A 38 15.48 -2.95 -10.18
N ILE A 39 15.41 -4.22 -10.63
CA ILE A 39 16.57 -4.99 -11.12
C ILE A 39 17.17 -4.34 -12.37
N LYS A 40 16.33 -3.90 -13.32
CA LYS A 40 16.81 -3.24 -14.53
C LYS A 40 17.50 -1.90 -14.24
N ALA A 41 16.97 -1.14 -13.28
CA ALA A 41 17.48 0.18 -12.93
C ALA A 41 18.77 0.14 -12.09
N SER A 42 18.89 -0.83 -11.18
CA SER A 42 19.91 -0.81 -10.12
C SER A 42 20.79 -2.07 -10.08
N GLY A 43 20.61 -3.01 -11.03
CA GLY A 43 21.36 -4.26 -11.09
C GLY A 43 20.88 -5.30 -10.08
N ARG A 44 21.69 -6.34 -9.80
CA ARG A 44 21.39 -7.34 -8.76
C ARG A 44 22.23 -7.04 -7.52
N THR A 45 21.71 -6.19 -6.65
CA THR A 45 22.40 -5.75 -5.42
C THR A 45 21.77 -6.37 -4.18
N ALA A 46 22.53 -6.44 -3.08
CA ALA A 46 22.02 -6.91 -1.78
C ALA A 46 20.78 -6.12 -1.31
N ALA A 47 20.71 -4.83 -1.64
CA ALA A 47 19.55 -3.98 -1.37
C ALA A 47 18.28 -4.47 -2.09
N ILE A 48 18.40 -4.91 -3.35
CA ILE A 48 17.28 -5.47 -4.10
C ILE A 48 16.85 -6.83 -3.54
N TYR A 49 17.78 -7.67 -3.11
CA TYR A 49 17.43 -8.91 -2.43
C TYR A 49 16.68 -8.65 -1.12
N GLY A 50 17.14 -7.69 -0.31
CA GLY A 50 16.45 -7.25 0.91
C GLY A 50 15.07 -6.65 0.64
N PHE A 51 14.92 -5.93 -0.47
CA PHE A 51 13.64 -5.39 -0.91
C PHE A 51 12.68 -6.49 -1.39
N VAL A 52 13.15 -7.46 -2.17
CA VAL A 52 12.36 -8.59 -2.65
C VAL A 52 11.88 -9.45 -1.48
N THR A 53 12.75 -9.76 -0.51
CA THR A 53 12.34 -10.49 0.70
C THR A 53 11.34 -9.66 1.52
N GLY A 54 11.58 -8.36 1.64
CA GLY A 54 10.69 -7.40 2.30
C GLY A 54 9.29 -7.29 1.69
N ILE A 55 9.14 -7.44 0.37
CA ILE A 55 7.83 -7.51 -0.30
C ILE A 55 7.22 -8.90 -0.18
N THR A 56 8.02 -9.95 -0.39
CA THR A 56 7.53 -11.33 -0.49
C THR A 56 6.87 -11.79 0.81
N ILE A 57 7.45 -11.47 1.97
CA ILE A 57 6.91 -11.87 3.28
C ILE A 57 5.48 -11.32 3.50
N PRO A 58 5.22 -10.01 3.42
CA PRO A 58 3.86 -9.46 3.49
C PRO A 58 2.90 -10.06 2.47
N LEU A 59 3.37 -10.34 1.25
CA LEU A 59 2.55 -10.90 0.18
C LEU A 59 2.11 -12.34 0.50
N VAL A 60 3.02 -13.15 1.04
CA VAL A 60 2.72 -14.51 1.54
C VAL A 60 1.78 -14.46 2.73
N CYS A 61 2.03 -13.59 3.72
CA CYS A 61 1.13 -13.42 4.86
C CYS A 61 -0.27 -12.99 4.42
N TYR A 62 -0.37 -12.08 3.46
CA TYR A 62 -1.64 -11.65 2.88
C TYR A 62 -2.32 -12.79 2.12
N GLY A 63 -1.57 -13.60 1.37
CA GLY A 63 -2.08 -14.79 0.69
C GLY A 63 -2.68 -15.82 1.65
N ILE A 64 -1.98 -16.11 2.75
CA ILE A 64 -2.48 -17.02 3.81
C ILE A 64 -3.77 -16.44 4.42
N TRP A 65 -3.75 -15.16 4.78
CA TRP A 65 -4.92 -14.48 5.33
C TRP A 65 -6.10 -14.52 4.36
N PHE A 66 -5.85 -14.28 3.07
CA PHE A 66 -6.86 -14.30 2.02
C PHE A 66 -7.44 -15.70 1.85
N PHE A 67 -6.61 -16.74 1.84
CA PHE A 67 -7.09 -18.13 1.78
C PHE A 67 -8.02 -18.44 2.96
N VAL A 68 -7.60 -18.10 4.18
CA VAL A 68 -8.42 -18.28 5.40
C VAL A 68 -9.73 -17.47 5.35
N LEU A 69 -9.70 -16.29 4.74
CA LEU A 69 -10.89 -15.46 4.53
C LEU A 69 -11.88 -16.10 3.55
N LEU A 70 -11.38 -16.75 2.49
CA LEU A 70 -12.21 -17.47 1.51
C LEU A 70 -12.85 -18.73 2.10
N THR A 71 -12.16 -19.43 3.01
CA THR A 71 -12.66 -20.66 3.63
C THR A 71 -13.68 -20.40 4.74
N ASN A 72 -13.74 -19.19 5.32
CA ASN A 72 -14.55 -18.90 6.50
C ASN A 72 -15.60 -17.79 6.27
N PRO A 73 -16.90 -18.12 6.09
CA PRO A 73 -17.93 -17.15 5.75
C PRO A 73 -18.17 -16.11 6.85
N LYS A 74 -17.95 -16.46 8.13
CA LYS A 74 -18.06 -15.49 9.24
C LYS A 74 -17.00 -14.40 9.15
N ARG A 75 -15.76 -14.76 8.76
CA ARG A 75 -14.66 -13.81 8.59
C ARG A 75 -14.88 -12.94 7.35
N LEU A 76 -15.41 -13.51 6.28
CA LEU A 76 -15.77 -12.79 5.05
C LEU A 76 -16.80 -11.68 5.33
N ARG A 77 -17.89 -12.02 6.02
CA ARG A 77 -18.93 -11.05 6.40
C ARG A 77 -18.40 -9.96 7.32
N ALA A 78 -17.58 -10.32 8.32
CA ALA A 78 -16.96 -9.34 9.21
C ALA A 78 -15.99 -8.40 8.47
N ALA A 79 -15.23 -8.91 7.50
CA ALA A 79 -14.32 -8.10 6.69
C ALA A 79 -15.09 -7.16 5.75
N ARG A 80 -16.19 -7.63 5.14
CA ARG A 80 -17.10 -6.78 4.35
C ARG A 80 -17.68 -5.65 5.20
N LEU A 81 -18.18 -5.96 6.40
CA LEU A 81 -18.74 -4.96 7.32
C LEU A 81 -17.72 -3.90 7.70
N LYS A 82 -16.45 -4.28 7.95
CA LYS A 82 -15.35 -3.34 8.17
C LYS A 82 -15.07 -2.44 6.96
N LEU A 83 -15.33 -2.91 5.74
CA LEU A 83 -15.12 -2.15 4.51
C LEU A 83 -16.22 -1.09 4.29
N THR A 84 -17.43 -1.38 4.77
CA THR A 84 -18.58 -0.46 4.74
C THR A 84 -18.64 0.48 5.95
N ASP A 85 -17.82 0.25 6.96
CA ASP A 85 -17.74 1.07 8.17
C ASP A 85 -17.23 2.48 7.84
N GLU A 86 -18.16 3.44 7.81
CA GLU A 86 -17.86 4.84 7.47
C GLU A 86 -16.89 5.47 8.45
N ARG A 87 -16.91 5.05 9.73
CA ARG A 87 -16.00 5.57 10.74
C ARG A 87 -14.55 5.23 10.41
N ARG A 88 -14.29 4.00 9.94
CA ARG A 88 -12.94 3.60 9.50
C ARG A 88 -12.51 4.35 8.25
N LYS A 89 -13.42 4.61 7.31
CA LYS A 89 -13.12 5.41 6.11
C LYS A 89 -12.70 6.83 6.47
N LEU A 90 -13.41 7.47 7.40
CA LEU A 90 -13.06 8.81 7.88
C LEU A 90 -11.68 8.83 8.53
N VAL A 91 -11.35 7.84 9.38
CA VAL A 91 -10.02 7.71 10.00
C VAL A 91 -8.92 7.50 8.95
N GLU A 92 -9.15 6.64 7.96
CA GLU A 92 -8.20 6.44 6.86
C GLU A 92 -8.03 7.73 6.04
N GLN A 93 -9.11 8.44 5.74
CA GLN A 93 -9.05 9.69 4.97
C GLN A 93 -8.33 10.80 5.75
N GLU A 94 -8.57 10.93 7.05
CA GLU A 94 -7.87 11.87 7.92
C GLU A 94 -6.37 11.53 8.00
N LEU A 95 -6.03 10.24 8.07
CA LEU A 95 -4.64 9.78 8.06
C LEU A 95 -3.94 10.15 6.75
N TRP A 96 -4.56 9.85 5.61
CA TRP A 96 -4.00 10.20 4.30
C TRP A 96 -3.97 11.71 4.07
N SER A 97 -4.93 12.45 4.62
CA SER A 97 -4.93 13.92 4.60
C SER A 97 -3.74 14.48 5.37
N HIS A 98 -3.46 13.99 6.59
CA HIS A 98 -2.28 14.39 7.35
C HIS A 98 -0.98 14.04 6.64
N VAL A 99 -0.84 12.81 6.13
CA VAL A 99 0.35 12.40 5.36
C VAL A 99 0.52 13.30 4.15
N GLY A 100 -0.57 13.58 3.42
CA GLY A 100 -0.58 14.48 2.28
C GLY A 100 -0.11 15.89 2.65
N GLN A 101 -0.69 16.50 3.69
CA GLN A 101 -0.32 17.83 4.17
C GLN A 101 1.17 17.92 4.53
N VAL A 102 1.69 16.93 5.27
CA VAL A 102 3.11 16.88 5.64
C VAL A 102 3.99 16.76 4.39
N MET A 103 3.64 15.89 3.45
CA MET A 103 4.40 15.72 2.22
C MET A 103 4.36 16.98 1.33
N THR A 104 3.21 17.64 1.23
CA THR A 104 3.08 18.91 0.50
C THR A 104 3.93 20.00 1.14
N PHE A 105 3.94 20.10 2.47
CA PHE A 105 4.79 21.05 3.18
C PHE A 105 6.28 20.77 2.94
N LEU A 106 6.72 19.52 3.08
CA LEU A 106 8.11 19.11 2.81
C LEU A 106 8.51 19.42 1.35
N LEU A 107 7.61 19.16 0.40
CA LEU A 107 7.84 19.46 -1.01
C LEU A 107 7.94 20.98 -1.26
N ALA A 108 7.10 21.79 -0.63
CA ALA A 108 7.17 23.25 -0.73
C ALA A 108 8.49 23.81 -0.17
N VAL A 109 8.94 23.31 0.99
CA VAL A 109 10.24 23.65 1.58
C VAL A 109 11.38 23.22 0.66
N ALA A 110 11.33 22.00 0.13
CA ALA A 110 12.32 21.50 -0.82
C ALA A 110 12.37 22.36 -2.09
N LEU A 111 11.22 22.74 -2.64
CA LEU A 111 11.14 23.63 -3.80
C LEU A 111 11.80 24.99 -3.53
N LEU A 112 11.46 25.64 -2.42
CA LEU A 112 12.08 26.92 -2.04
C LEU A 112 13.60 26.80 -1.87
N TYR A 113 14.06 25.73 -1.24
CA TYR A 113 15.49 25.48 -1.09
C TYR A 113 16.17 25.26 -2.44
N THR A 114 15.59 24.44 -3.32
CA THR A 114 16.15 24.17 -4.65
C THR A 114 16.15 25.39 -5.57
N ALA A 115 15.15 26.27 -5.43
CA ALA A 115 15.06 27.51 -6.20
C ALA A 115 16.14 28.52 -5.82
N LEU A 116 16.55 28.53 -4.55
CA LEU A 116 17.51 29.49 -4.01
C LEU A 116 18.96 28.95 -4.01
N TRP A 117 19.14 27.63 -3.93
CA TRP A 117 20.44 27.00 -3.70
C TRP A 117 20.76 25.93 -4.76
N LYS A 118 20.73 24.65 -4.37
CA LYS A 118 21.12 23.52 -5.21
C LYS A 118 20.00 22.49 -5.28
N PRO A 119 19.92 21.71 -6.38
CA PRO A 119 18.96 20.63 -6.50
C PRO A 119 19.16 19.61 -5.36
N ILE A 120 18.05 19.23 -4.73
CA ILE A 120 18.03 18.14 -3.75
C ILE A 120 17.92 16.84 -4.55
N LEU A 121 18.99 16.04 -4.53
CA LEU A 121 19.00 14.71 -5.10
C LEU A 121 18.65 13.71 -4.00
N LEU A 122 17.47 13.09 -4.11
CA LEU A 122 17.05 12.03 -3.21
C LEU A 122 17.50 10.69 -3.78
N ASP A 123 18.33 9.97 -3.03
CA ASP A 123 18.67 8.59 -3.36
C ASP A 123 17.55 7.63 -2.92
N SER A 124 17.49 6.48 -3.57
CA SER A 124 16.65 5.32 -3.28
C SER A 124 16.59 4.99 -1.77
N THR A 125 17.70 5.09 -1.05
CA THR A 125 17.73 4.86 0.41
C THR A 125 16.87 5.87 1.18
N GLN A 126 16.96 7.16 0.84
CA GLN A 126 16.21 8.22 1.51
C GLN A 126 14.71 8.10 1.22
N LEU A 127 14.35 7.79 -0.03
CA LEU A 127 12.96 7.52 -0.42
C LEU A 127 12.39 6.30 0.31
N THR A 128 13.19 5.26 0.48
CA THR A 128 12.80 4.05 1.23
C THR A 128 12.52 4.37 2.70
N ILE A 129 13.35 5.21 3.34
CA ILE A 129 13.13 5.66 4.72
C ILE A 129 11.80 6.41 4.85
N VAL A 130 11.54 7.36 3.94
CA VAL A 130 10.26 8.10 3.92
C VAL A 130 9.07 7.15 3.77
N PHE A 131 9.19 6.15 2.89
CA PHE A 131 8.14 5.15 2.71
C PHE A 131 7.88 4.34 3.99
N TYR A 132 8.94 3.88 4.67
CA TYR A 132 8.79 3.16 5.95
C TYR A 132 8.21 4.04 7.06
N LEU A 133 8.56 5.33 7.13
CA LEU A 133 7.98 6.27 8.09
C LEU A 133 6.47 6.45 7.87
N ILE A 134 6.02 6.60 6.62
CA ILE A 134 4.60 6.67 6.26
C ILE A 134 3.90 5.36 6.69
N PHE A 135 4.52 4.21 6.43
CA PHE A 135 3.96 2.92 6.79
C PHE A 135 3.85 2.72 8.30
N MET A 136 4.88 3.10 9.06
CA MET A 136 4.85 3.06 10.53
C MET A 136 3.80 3.99 11.11
N TYR A 137 3.69 5.22 10.61
CA TYR A 137 2.65 6.16 11.01
C TYR A 137 1.25 5.59 10.75
N LYS A 138 1.06 4.95 9.59
CA LYS A 138 -0.18 4.26 9.24
C LYS A 138 -0.55 3.19 10.27
N ILE A 139 0.40 2.33 10.63
CA ILE A 139 0.18 1.27 11.63
C ILE A 139 -0.18 1.87 12.99
N PHE A 140 0.54 2.90 13.42
CA PHE A 140 0.29 3.53 14.72
C PHE A 140 -1.11 4.14 14.80
N LYS A 141 -1.54 4.89 13.78
CA LYS A 141 -2.83 5.59 13.78
C LYS A 141 -4.02 4.67 13.51
N THR A 142 -3.85 3.54 12.82
CA THR A 142 -4.92 2.54 12.58
C THR A 142 -5.10 1.51 13.71
N ARG A 143 -4.18 1.47 14.69
CA ARG A 143 -4.30 0.64 15.90
C ARG A 143 -5.04 1.32 17.06
N LYS A 144 -5.18 2.64 17.04
CA LYS A 144 -6.05 3.40 17.96
C LYS A 144 -7.50 3.32 17.50
#